data_AF-A0AAJ1JWD1-F1
#
_entry.id   AF-A0AAJ1JWD1-F1
#
_cell.length_a   1.000
_cell.length_b   1.000
_cell.length_c   1.000
_cell.angle_alpha   90.00
_cell.angle_beta   90.00
_cell.angle_gamma   90.00
#
_symmetry.space_group_name_H-M   'P 1'
#
loop_
_entity.id
_entity.type
_entity.pdbx_description
1 polymer ?
#
loop_
_entity_poly.entity_id
_entity_poly.type
_entity_poly.pdbx_seq_one_letter_code
_entity_poly.pdbx_strand_id
1 'polypeptide(L)'
;MKRFIEEFKEFALKGNVLDMAIGVVIGGAFGKIVTSLVSDIITPLISMLLDTGEMADWTLVLGSGSGGEDVVLRYGVFLQNIIDFLLITFSIFVALRIILRFKRKNKEEVVEEKPQKSEETVLLEEIRDLLKDK
;
A
#
# COMPACT_ATOMS: atom_id res chain seq x y z
N MET A 1 12.50 12.61 33.23
CA MET A 1 12.02 11.34 32.65
C MET A 1 10.50 11.16 32.77
N LYS A 2 9.90 11.20 33.97
CA LYS A 2 8.42 11.07 34.11
C LYS A 2 7.62 12.06 33.26
N ARG A 3 8.01 13.34 33.30
CA ARG A 3 7.37 14.42 32.54
C ARG A 3 7.46 14.26 31.01
N PHE A 4 8.57 13.71 30.49
CA PHE A 4 8.72 13.42 29.06
C PHE A 4 7.83 12.24 28.63
N ILE A 5 7.69 11.22 29.47
CA ILE A 5 6.81 10.07 29.20
C ILE A 5 5.33 10.50 29.23
N GLU A 6 4.97 11.41 30.13
CA GLU A 6 3.62 12.00 30.19
C GLU A 6 3.33 12.88 28.96
N GLU A 7 4.24 13.79 28.59
CA GLU A 7 4.12 14.63 27.39
C GLU A 7 4.11 13.78 26.09
N PHE A 8 4.90 12.71 26.03
CA PHE A 8 4.89 11.76 24.91
C PHE A 8 3.59 10.95 24.85
N LYS A 9 3.04 10.53 25.99
CA LYS A 9 1.77 9.83 26.07
C LYS A 9 0.61 10.72 25.62
N GLU A 10 0.57 11.98 26.06
CA GLU A 10 -0.43 12.96 25.59
C GLU A 10 -0.29 13.25 24.09
N PHE A 11 0.94 13.33 23.58
CA PHE A 11 1.20 13.49 22.14
C PHE A 11 0.75 12.27 21.33
N ALA A 12 1.09 11.06 21.77
CA ALA A 12 0.74 9.80 21.09
C ALA A 12 -0.76 9.49 21.15
N LEU A 13 -1.45 9.95 22.20
CA LEU A 13 -2.91 9.80 22.36
C LEU A 13 -3.72 10.85 21.58
N LYS A 14 -3.09 11.79 20.87
CA LYS A 14 -3.81 12.55 19.84
C LYS A 14 -4.23 11.58 18.75
N GLY A 15 -5.47 11.09 18.82
CA GLY A 15 -5.97 9.90 18.09
C GLY A 15 -5.56 9.78 16.62
N ASN A 16 -5.49 10.90 15.90
CA ASN A 16 -5.07 10.92 14.49
C ASN A 16 -3.63 10.40 14.27
N VAL A 17 -2.71 10.57 15.22
CA VAL A 17 -1.30 10.15 15.08
C VAL A 17 -1.14 8.64 15.25
N LEU A 18 -1.89 8.04 16.18
CA LEU A 18 -1.80 6.61 16.45
C LEU A 18 -2.37 5.78 15.28
N ASP A 19 -3.53 6.16 14.77
CA ASP A 19 -4.15 5.46 13.63
C ASP A 19 -3.33 5.61 12.35
N MET A 20 -2.76 6.81 12.14
CA MET A 20 -1.81 7.05 11.05
C MET A 20 -0.55 6.20 11.19
N ALA A 21 0.03 6.11 12.39
CA ALA A 21 1.22 5.30 12.65
C ALA A 21 0.96 3.81 12.40
N ILE A 22 -0.18 3.30 12.87
CA ILE A 22 -0.61 1.92 12.61
C ILE A 22 -0.79 1.68 11.11
N GLY A 23 -1.47 2.59 10.40
CA GLY A 23 -1.67 2.50 8.96
C GLY A 23 -0.36 2.46 8.16
N VAL A 24 0.64 3.27 8.53
CA VAL A 24 1.96 3.29 7.88
C VAL A 24 2.74 2.00 8.16
N VAL A 25 2.75 1.51 9.40
CA VAL A 25 3.46 0.28 9.77
C VAL A 25 2.85 -0.94 9.08
N ILE A 26 1.51 -1.07 9.13
CA ILE A 26 0.80 -2.17 8.48
C ILE A 26 0.93 -2.07 6.96
N GLY A 27 0.81 -0.87 6.38
CA GLY A 27 0.97 -0.65 4.94
C GLY A 27 2.37 -1.04 4.45
N GLY A 28 3.42 -0.65 5.19
CA GLY A 28 4.80 -1.02 4.87
C GLY A 28 5.06 -2.53 4.99
N ALA A 29 4.52 -3.17 6.03
CA ALA A 29 4.65 -4.63 6.22
C ALA A 29 3.87 -5.41 5.14
N PHE A 30 2.66 -4.98 4.82
CA PHE A 30 1.83 -5.58 3.77
C PHE A 30 2.47 -5.44 2.39
N GLY A 31 3.06 -4.27 2.10
CA GLY A 31 3.83 -4.07 0.87
C GLY A 31 4.93 -5.12 0.69
N LYS A 32 5.71 -5.42 1.74
CA LYS A 32 6.75 -6.47 1.68
C LYS A 32 6.19 -7.86 1.40
N ILE A 33 5.04 -8.22 1.98
CA ILE A 33 4.39 -9.51 1.73
C ILE A 33 4.00 -9.62 0.25
N VAL A 34 3.41 -8.56 -0.31
CA VAL A 34 3.04 -8.54 -1.72
C VAL A 34 4.28 -8.58 -2.62
N THR A 35 5.32 -7.80 -2.31
CA THR A 35 6.57 -7.81 -3.08
C THR A 35 7.15 -9.22 -3.10
N SER A 36 7.26 -9.90 -1.95
CA SER A 36 7.78 -11.27 -1.87
C SER A 36 6.91 -12.28 -2.64
N LEU A 37 5.58 -12.17 -2.57
CA LEU A 37 4.69 -13.01 -3.39
C LEU A 37 4.97 -12.84 -4.88
N VAL A 38 5.22 -11.61 -5.33
CA VAL A 38 5.54 -11.38 -6.74
C VAL A 38 6.95 -11.87 -7.08
N SER A 39 7.97 -11.38 -6.39
CA SER A 39 9.37 -11.65 -6.71
C SER A 39 9.76 -13.12 -6.51
N ASP A 40 9.22 -13.76 -5.48
CA ASP A 40 9.72 -15.07 -5.04
C ASP A 40 8.81 -16.22 -5.51
N ILE A 41 7.57 -15.93 -5.90
CA ILE A 41 6.59 -16.95 -6.34
C ILE A 41 6.12 -16.69 -7.76
N ILE A 42 5.52 -15.52 -8.05
CA ILE A 42 4.92 -15.27 -9.37
C ILE A 42 5.99 -15.15 -10.47
N THR A 43 7.02 -14.33 -10.26
CA THR A 43 8.07 -14.09 -11.26
C THR A 43 8.81 -15.38 -11.65
N PRO A 44 9.23 -16.26 -10.71
CA PRO A 44 9.84 -17.55 -11.06
C PRO A 44 8.90 -18.52 -11.79
N LEU A 45 7.60 -18.51 -11.46
CA LEU A 45 6.62 -19.35 -12.16
C LEU A 45 6.37 -18.85 -13.59
N ILE A 46 6.32 -17.53 -13.79
CA ILE A 46 6.17 -16.94 -15.11
C ILE A 46 7.42 -17.16 -15.95
N SER A 47 8.62 -17.00 -15.37
CA SER A 47 9.88 -17.22 -16.09
C SER A 47 10.06 -18.67 -16.52
N MET A 48 9.62 -19.63 -15.68
CA MET A 48 9.61 -21.06 -16.04
C MET A 48 8.66 -21.37 -17.21
N LEU A 49 7.51 -20.68 -17.30
CA LEU A 49 6.50 -20.95 -18.33
C LEU A 49 6.78 -20.28 -19.67
N LEU A 50 7.39 -19.10 -19.66
CA LEU A 50 7.64 -18.32 -20.87
C LEU A 50 9.00 -18.61 -21.53
N ASP A 51 9.85 -19.43 -20.91
CA ASP A 51 11.24 -19.68 -21.33
C ASP A 51 12.02 -18.38 -21.62
N THR A 52 11.63 -17.32 -20.92
CA THR A 52 12.26 -16.02 -21.00
C THR A 52 13.45 -16.02 -20.06
N GLY A 53 14.44 -16.84 -20.40
CA GLY A 53 15.74 -16.83 -19.74
C GLY A 53 16.25 -15.41 -19.63
N GLU A 54 16.51 -14.99 -18.39
CA GLU A 54 17.26 -13.81 -18.01
C GLU A 54 17.01 -12.56 -18.89
N MET A 55 15.75 -12.11 -19.01
CA MET A 55 15.47 -10.79 -19.59
C MET A 55 16.27 -9.68 -18.88
N ALA A 56 16.61 -9.88 -17.61
CA ALA A 56 17.48 -9.01 -16.81
C ALA A 56 18.91 -8.87 -17.36
N ASP A 57 19.41 -9.86 -18.10
CA ASP A 57 20.79 -9.89 -18.63
C ASP A 57 20.92 -9.26 -20.01
N TRP A 58 19.83 -8.70 -20.53
CA TRP A 58 19.87 -7.86 -21.70
C TRP A 58 20.57 -6.55 -21.37
N THR A 59 21.83 -6.49 -21.77
CA THR A 59 22.70 -5.33 -21.58
C THR A 59 23.22 -4.83 -22.91
N LEU A 60 23.16 -3.53 -23.13
CA LEU A 60 23.74 -2.88 -24.29
C LEU A 60 25.02 -2.15 -23.86
N VAL A 61 26.17 -2.59 -24.38
CA VAL A 61 27.45 -1.93 -24.13
C VAL A 61 27.51 -0.68 -25.01
N LEU A 62 27.43 0.50 -24.40
CA LEU A 62 27.44 1.78 -25.12
C LEU A 62 28.85 2.25 -25.50
N GLY A 63 29.89 1.57 -25.01
CA GLY A 63 31.30 1.82 -25.27
C GLY A 63 32.11 2.05 -24.00
N SER A 64 33.42 2.24 -24.15
CA SER A 64 34.33 2.48 -23.03
C SER A 64 34.17 3.89 -22.48
N GLY A 65 33.81 4.00 -21.20
CA GLY A 65 33.69 5.28 -20.50
C GLY A 65 35.05 5.96 -20.35
N SER A 66 35.03 7.25 -20.02
CA SER A 66 36.21 8.13 -19.89
C SER A 66 37.12 7.81 -18.69
N GLY A 67 37.29 6.53 -18.35
CA GLY A 67 38.12 5.99 -17.29
C GLY A 67 38.52 4.51 -17.46
N GLY A 68 38.20 3.87 -18.60
CA GLY A 68 38.57 2.47 -18.87
C GLY A 68 37.57 1.42 -18.36
N GLU A 69 36.44 1.83 -17.78
CA GLU A 69 35.30 0.96 -17.49
C GLU A 69 34.26 1.05 -18.61
N ASP A 70 33.73 -0.08 -19.07
CA ASP A 70 32.68 -0.12 -20.09
C ASP A 70 31.36 0.44 -19.52
N VAL A 71 30.76 1.39 -20.24
CA VAL A 71 29.44 1.91 -19.89
C VAL A 71 28.40 0.93 -20.41
N VAL A 72 27.88 0.11 -19.50
CA VAL A 72 26.87 -0.91 -19.81
C VAL A 72 25.48 -0.41 -19.43
N LEU A 73 24.59 -0.32 -20.42
CA LEU A 73 23.18 0.01 -20.23
C LEU A 73 22.37 -1.28 -20.03
N ARG A 74 21.97 -1.54 -18.78
CA ARG A 74 21.20 -2.72 -18.37
C ARG A 74 19.70 -2.50 -18.56
N TYR A 75 19.24 -2.39 -19.81
CA TYR A 75 17.82 -2.18 -20.11
C TYR A 75 16.96 -3.40 -19.76
N GLY A 76 17.55 -4.59 -19.71
CA GLY A 76 16.90 -5.81 -19.26
C GLY A 76 16.33 -5.72 -17.86
N VAL A 77 17.14 -5.27 -16.89
CA VAL A 77 16.71 -5.05 -15.50
C VAL A 77 15.60 -4.00 -15.42
N PHE A 78 15.67 -2.96 -16.24
CA PHE A 78 14.63 -1.93 -16.28
C PHE A 78 13.28 -2.50 -16.76
N LEU A 79 13.29 -3.30 -17.83
CA LEU A 79 12.08 -3.94 -18.35
C LEU A 79 11.50 -4.96 -17.34
N GLN A 80 12.38 -5.72 -16.69
CA GLN A 80 12.01 -6.63 -15.60
C GLN A 80 11.29 -5.88 -14.46
N ASN A 81 11.83 -4.75 -14.03
CA ASN A 81 11.22 -3.93 -12.97
C ASN A 81 9.83 -3.39 -13.37
N ILE A 82 9.61 -3.07 -14.65
CA ILE A 82 8.28 -2.66 -15.14
C ILE A 82 7.28 -3.82 -15.03
N ILE A 83 7.70 -5.03 -15.42
CA ILE A 83 6.86 -6.23 -15.33
C ILE A 83 6.54 -6.54 -13.86
N ASP A 84 7.55 -6.54 -12.99
CA ASP A 84 7.37 -6.78 -11.55
C ASP A 84 6.41 -5.73 -10.93
N PHE A 85 6.53 -4.46 -11.30
CA PHE A 85 5.61 -3.41 -10.86
C PHE A 85 4.16 -3.66 -11.30
N LEU A 86 3.95 -4.09 -12.55
CA LEU A 86 2.63 -4.43 -13.07
C LEU A 86 2.04 -5.63 -12.31
N LEU A 87 2.85 -6.66 -12.05
CA LEU A 87 2.44 -7.84 -11.30
C LEU A 87 2.11 -7.52 -9.83
N ILE A 88 2.91 -6.67 -9.16
CA ILE A 88 2.64 -6.22 -7.79
C ILE A 88 1.32 -5.44 -7.74
N THR A 89 1.16 -4.44 -8.61
CA THR A 89 -0.05 -3.62 -8.66
C THR A 89 -1.29 -4.47 -8.96
N PHE A 90 -1.17 -5.43 -9.89
CA PHE A 90 -2.23 -6.37 -10.20
C PHE A 90 -2.56 -7.29 -9.01
N SER A 91 -1.54 -7.80 -8.30
CA SER A 91 -1.73 -8.64 -7.11
C SER A 91 -2.44 -7.88 -5.99
N ILE A 92 -2.07 -6.62 -5.74
CA ILE A 92 -2.76 -5.74 -4.79
C ILE A 92 -4.22 -5.55 -5.22
N PHE A 93 -4.46 -5.27 -6.51
CA PHE A 93 -5.81 -5.09 -7.03
C PHE A 93 -6.67 -6.34 -6.83
N VAL A 94 -6.14 -7.53 -7.10
CA VAL A 94 -6.85 -8.79 -6.86
C VAL A 94 -7.13 -9.00 -5.37
N ALA A 95 -6.15 -8.78 -4.50
CA ALA A 95 -6.32 -8.89 -3.04
C ALA A 95 -7.41 -7.94 -2.53
N LEU A 96 -7.36 -6.66 -2.93
CA LEU A 96 -8.38 -5.67 -2.59
C LEU A 96 -9.75 -6.07 -3.13
N ARG A 97 -9.83 -6.55 -4.37
CA ARG A 97 -11.08 -7.01 -4.98
C ARG A 97 -11.68 -8.20 -4.21
N ILE A 98 -10.85 -9.13 -3.74
CA ILE A 98 -11.28 -10.27 -2.91
C ILE A 98 -11.86 -9.76 -1.58
N ILE A 99 -11.11 -8.91 -0.86
CA ILE A 99 -11.56 -8.35 0.42
C ILE A 99 -12.87 -7.57 0.24
N LEU A 100 -12.97 -6.72 -0.79
CA LEU A 100 -14.18 -5.96 -1.09
C LEU A 100 -15.36 -6.87 -1.48
N ARG A 101 -15.10 -7.99 -2.16
CA ARG A 101 -16.13 -9.00 -2.50
C ARG A 101 -16.65 -9.73 -1.26
N PHE A 102 -15.76 -10.09 -0.32
CA PHE A 102 -16.16 -10.70 0.95
C PHE A 102 -16.89 -9.71 1.86
N LYS A 103 -16.45 -8.45 1.92
CA LYS A 103 -17.12 -7.38 2.68
C LYS A 103 -18.53 -7.08 2.16
N ARG A 104 -18.76 -7.18 0.83
CA ARG A 104 -20.12 -7.09 0.25
C ARG A 104 -21.01 -8.31 0.54
N LYS A 105 -20.41 -9.46 0.87
CA LYS A 105 -21.15 -10.69 1.23
C LYS A 105 -21.49 -10.75 2.72
N ASN A 106 -20.69 -10.10 3.57
CA ASN A 106 -20.90 -9.96 5.02
C ASN A 106 -21.61 -8.65 5.38
N LYS A 107 -22.61 -8.24 4.59
CA LYS A 107 -23.33 -6.98 4.76
C LYS A 107 -24.35 -7.04 5.91
N GLU A 108 -23.90 -7.44 7.09
CA GLU A 108 -24.57 -7.19 8.37
C GLU A 108 -23.61 -6.83 9.52
N GLU A 109 -22.29 -7.09 9.46
CA GLU A 109 -21.39 -6.76 10.59
C GLU A 109 -20.04 -6.19 10.16
N VAL A 110 -20.04 -5.35 9.13
CA VAL A 110 -19.15 -4.19 9.22
C VAL A 110 -20.08 -3.03 9.37
N VAL A 111 -20.39 -2.71 10.63
CA VAL A 111 -20.58 -1.33 11.05
C VAL A 111 -19.49 -0.58 10.32
N GLU A 112 -19.88 0.08 9.22
CA GLU A 112 -19.21 1.30 8.85
C GLU A 112 -18.99 1.98 10.19
N GLU A 113 -17.74 2.19 10.59
CA GLU A 113 -17.43 3.48 11.17
C GLU A 113 -17.90 4.49 10.10
N LYS A 114 -19.23 4.70 10.04
CA LYS A 114 -19.79 5.99 9.76
C LYS A 114 -18.93 6.85 10.65
N PRO A 115 -18.18 7.84 10.11
CA PRO A 115 -17.51 8.79 10.98
C PRO A 115 -18.55 9.13 12.02
N GLN A 116 -18.27 8.80 13.30
CA GLN A 116 -19.17 9.10 14.40
C GLN A 116 -19.57 10.53 14.10
N LYS A 117 -20.87 10.74 13.77
CA LYS A 117 -21.35 12.05 13.39
C LYS A 117 -20.75 12.97 14.44
N SER A 118 -19.90 13.91 14.03
CA SER A 118 -19.25 14.79 14.99
C SER A 118 -20.37 15.34 15.86
N GLU A 119 -20.14 15.52 17.15
CA GLU A 119 -21.18 16.02 18.06
C GLU A 119 -21.87 17.26 17.46
N GLU A 120 -21.11 18.08 16.73
CA GLU A 120 -21.59 19.17 15.90
C GLU A 120 -22.64 18.75 14.84
N THR A 121 -22.41 17.71 14.04
CA THR A 121 -23.40 17.22 13.07
C THR A 121 -24.64 16.62 13.72
N VAL A 122 -24.55 16.04 14.92
CA VAL A 122 -25.72 15.58 15.69
C VAL A 122 -26.51 16.79 16.20
N LEU A 123 -25.83 17.75 16.82
CA LEU A 123 -26.42 18.99 17.30
C LEU A 123 -27.06 19.80 16.17
N LEU A 124 -26.45 19.85 14.98
CA LEU A 124 -27.02 20.53 13.82
C LEU A 124 -28.27 19.84 13.27
N GLU A 125 -28.38 18.51 13.38
CA GLU A 125 -29.61 17.79 13.04
C GLU A 125 -30.72 18.05 14.05
N GLU A 126 -30.40 18.04 15.34
CA GLU A 126 -31.34 18.40 16.39
C GLU A 126 -31.83 19.85 16.22
N ILE A 127 -30.93 20.80 15.94
CA ILE A 127 -31.29 22.21 15.65
C ILE A 127 -32.17 22.30 14.41
N ARG A 128 -31.87 21.56 13.33
CA ARG A 128 -32.68 21.54 12.10
C ARG A 128 -34.10 21.04 12.39
N ASP A 129 -34.22 19.98 13.20
CA ASP A 129 -35.51 19.36 13.49
C ASP A 129 -36.34 20.26 14.44
N LEU A 130 -35.69 20.90 15.42
CA LEU A 130 -36.32 21.93 16.27
C LEU A 130 -36.78 23.18 15.49
N LEU A 131 -36.10 23.52 14.38
CA LEU A 131 -36.50 24.63 13.50
C LEU A 131 -37.61 24.25 12.51
N LYS A 132 -37.77 22.97 12.18
CA LYS A 132 -38.88 22.48 11.34
C LYS A 132 -40.21 22.45 12.09
N ASP A 133 -40.15 22.23 13.40
CA ASP A 133 -41.33 22.20 14.28
C ASP A 133 -41.81 23.61 14.69
N LYS A 134 -41.16 24.67 14.18
CA LYS A 134 -41.53 26.09 14.38
C LYS A 134 -42.02 26.73 13.09
#